data_AF-A0A0A7GBY1-F1
#
_entry.id   AF-A0A0A7GBY1-F1
#
_cell.length_a   1.000
_cell.length_b   1.000
_cell.length_c   1.000
_cell.angle_alpha   90.00
_cell.angle_beta   90.00
_cell.angle_gamma   90.00
#
_symmetry.space_group_name_H-M   'P 1'
#
loop_
_entity.id
_entity.type
_entity.pdbx_description
1 polymer ?
#
loop_
_entity_poly.entity_id
_entity_poly.type
_entity_poly.pdbx_seq_one_letter_code
_entity_poly.pdbx_strand_id
1 'polypeptide(L)'
;MKGRIFRIQRFSIHDGPGIRTTIFLKGCPLRCVWCHNPESQRFEAEIAYRAEKCTSCHRCVAACPANALKPESSGIEVDRDVCNGCGECVKVCMSEALFIYGQDVEPSGILDEIRKDAVFYRNSGGGVTFSGGEPYSQPDFLLETLRLCRDEGINTAVDTSGHTPWKNIERTLDLVNLFLYDLKDYDSARHRLLTGTGNELILDNLRKLLPASDVVVRIPFIPSCNFQSHDDFRAFLDLLLRLDAGRVDVLPYHSLSRDKYRWLGREFFEVKEGPDYREFVEMLGEAGIDVSVGGYF
;
A
#
# COMPACT_ATOMS: atom_id res chain seq x y z
N MET A 1 9.13 -13.38 -15.89
CA MET A 1 9.89 -12.75 -14.79
C MET A 1 8.95 -12.65 -13.61
N LYS A 2 9.39 -12.98 -12.39
CA LYS A 2 8.46 -13.05 -11.25
C LYS A 2 8.35 -11.71 -10.52
N GLY A 3 7.14 -11.39 -10.11
CA GLY A 3 6.86 -10.40 -9.07
C GLY A 3 6.34 -11.09 -7.82
N ARG A 4 6.24 -10.35 -6.72
CA ARG A 4 5.71 -10.83 -5.45
C ARG A 4 4.56 -9.96 -4.98
N ILE A 5 3.42 -10.58 -4.75
CA ILE A 5 2.22 -9.92 -4.21
C ILE A 5 1.89 -10.48 -2.83
N PHE A 6 1.14 -9.76 -2.02
CA PHE A 6 0.62 -10.28 -0.75
C PHE A 6 -0.90 -10.40 -0.71
N ARG A 7 -1.61 -9.77 -1.66
CA ARG A 7 -3.07 -9.82 -1.75
C ARG A 7 -3.55 -9.42 -3.14
N ILE A 8 -4.64 -10.04 -3.58
CA ILE A 8 -5.50 -9.52 -4.65
C ILE A 8 -6.84 -9.20 -4.00
N GLN A 9 -7.29 -7.96 -4.13
CA GLN A 9 -8.59 -7.53 -3.65
C GLN A 9 -9.48 -7.25 -4.84
N ARG A 10 -10.63 -7.90 -4.91
CA ARG A 10 -11.62 -7.66 -5.94
C ARG A 10 -12.68 -6.71 -5.41
N PHE A 11 -13.37 -6.03 -6.31
CA PHE A 11 -14.46 -5.11 -5.97
C PHE A 11 -14.02 -3.93 -5.08
N SER A 12 -12.84 -3.37 -5.35
CA SER A 12 -12.39 -2.12 -4.74
C SER A 12 -13.09 -0.93 -5.37
N ILE A 13 -13.65 -0.06 -4.53
CA ILE A 13 -14.32 1.19 -4.95
C ILE A 13 -13.54 2.46 -4.57
N HIS A 14 -12.59 2.36 -3.63
CA HIS A 14 -11.79 3.49 -3.15
C HIS A 14 -10.42 3.60 -3.83
N ASP A 15 -10.02 2.59 -4.62
CA ASP A 15 -8.69 2.48 -5.22
C ASP A 15 -8.64 3.03 -6.65
N GLY A 16 -9.49 4.02 -6.97
CA GLY A 16 -9.65 4.61 -8.30
C GLY A 16 -11.11 4.58 -8.78
N PRO A 17 -11.42 5.16 -9.95
CA PRO A 17 -12.78 5.25 -10.47
C PRO A 17 -13.32 3.87 -10.86
N GLY A 18 -14.63 3.70 -10.67
CA GLY A 18 -15.36 2.48 -10.99
C GLY A 18 -15.00 1.29 -10.09
N ILE A 19 -15.46 0.10 -10.46
CA ILE A 19 -15.13 -1.13 -9.74
C ILE A 19 -13.76 -1.60 -10.20
N ARG A 20 -12.85 -1.81 -9.24
CA ARG A 20 -11.47 -2.19 -9.54
C ARG A 20 -11.04 -3.48 -8.88
N THR A 21 -10.05 -4.13 -9.48
CA THR A 21 -9.27 -5.19 -8.83
C THR A 21 -7.92 -4.63 -8.44
N THR A 22 -7.62 -4.64 -7.14
CA THR A 22 -6.38 -4.09 -6.61
C THR A 22 -5.37 -5.20 -6.35
N ILE A 23 -4.23 -5.11 -7.02
CA ILE A 23 -3.09 -6.01 -6.86
C ILE A 23 -2.14 -5.38 -5.86
N PHE A 24 -2.00 -5.99 -4.68
CA PHE A 24 -1.13 -5.47 -3.62
C PHE A 24 0.26 -6.12 -3.71
N LEU A 25 1.22 -5.38 -4.25
CA LEU A 25 2.62 -5.80 -4.38
C LEU A 25 3.36 -5.73 -3.05
N LYS A 26 4.33 -6.63 -2.88
CA LYS A 26 5.21 -6.68 -1.71
C LYS A 26 6.47 -5.84 -1.92
N GLY A 27 7.09 -5.41 -0.82
CA GLY A 27 8.23 -4.49 -0.82
C GLY A 27 7.77 -3.03 -0.75
N CYS A 28 8.27 -2.30 0.24
CA CYS A 28 8.10 -0.86 0.35
C CYS A 28 9.40 -0.27 0.89
N PRO A 29 9.94 0.82 0.32
CA PRO A 29 11.11 1.50 0.87
C PRO A 29 10.76 2.31 2.13
N LEU A 30 9.49 2.64 2.35
CA LEU A 30 9.02 3.39 3.51
C LEU A 30 8.67 2.47 4.69
N ARG A 31 8.65 3.05 5.89
CA ARG A 31 8.32 2.45 7.19
C ARG A 31 7.36 3.35 7.96
N CYS A 32 6.26 3.76 7.31
CA CYS A 32 5.25 4.62 7.91
C CYS A 32 4.77 4.05 9.25
N VAL A 33 4.79 4.85 10.32
CA VAL A 33 4.33 4.41 11.65
C VAL A 33 2.84 4.02 11.66
N TRP A 34 2.03 4.59 10.77
CA TRP A 34 0.60 4.30 10.58
C TRP A 34 0.30 3.30 9.43
N CYS A 35 1.27 2.53 8.96
CA CYS A 35 1.08 1.69 7.76
C CYS A 35 -0.15 0.76 7.87
N HIS A 36 -1.09 0.84 6.93
CA HIS A 36 -2.26 -0.05 6.91
C HIS A 36 -1.93 -1.47 6.41
N ASN A 37 -0.78 -1.65 5.76
CA ASN A 37 -0.32 -2.90 5.20
C ASN A 37 1.11 -3.21 5.66
N PRO A 38 1.38 -3.41 6.97
CA PRO A 38 2.73 -3.71 7.46
C PRO A 38 3.37 -4.93 6.77
N GLU A 39 2.57 -5.89 6.32
CA GLU A 39 2.98 -7.07 5.55
C GLU A 39 3.64 -6.73 4.21
N SER A 40 3.51 -5.50 3.71
CA SER A 40 4.15 -5.06 2.47
C SER A 40 5.57 -4.54 2.67
N GLN A 41 5.98 -4.20 3.90
CA GLN A 41 7.24 -3.48 4.16
C GLN A 41 8.50 -4.31 3.86
N ARG A 42 8.53 -5.61 4.17
CA ARG A 42 9.62 -6.50 3.75
C ARG A 42 9.40 -6.97 2.31
N PHE A 43 10.50 -7.21 1.59
CA PHE A 43 10.48 -7.67 0.21
C PHE A 43 10.34 -9.20 0.11
N GLU A 44 10.82 -9.90 1.12
CA GLU A 44 10.80 -11.35 1.28
C GLU A 44 9.48 -11.81 1.86
N ALA A 45 9.01 -13.00 1.48
CA ALA A 45 7.80 -13.57 2.06
C ALA A 45 7.88 -13.66 3.60
N GLU A 46 6.76 -13.44 4.27
CA GLU A 46 6.68 -13.42 5.73
C GLU A 46 5.54 -14.30 6.23
N ILE A 47 5.81 -15.04 7.30
CA ILE A 47 4.77 -15.80 8.00
C ILE A 47 3.99 -14.85 8.92
N ALA A 48 2.69 -15.02 8.99
CA ALA A 48 1.83 -14.35 9.95
C ALA A 48 1.09 -15.39 10.81
N TYR A 49 0.83 -15.04 12.07
CA TYR A 49 0.32 -15.96 13.08
C TYR A 49 -0.91 -15.38 13.80
N ARG A 50 -2.05 -16.06 13.65
CA ARG A 50 -3.32 -15.83 14.34
C ARG A 50 -3.42 -16.75 15.55
N ALA A 51 -2.96 -16.26 16.70
CA ALA A 51 -2.99 -17.03 17.95
C ALA A 51 -4.41 -17.55 18.28
N GLU A 52 -5.43 -16.75 17.96
CA GLU A 52 -6.85 -17.07 18.15
C GLU A 52 -7.35 -18.29 17.36
N LYS A 53 -6.66 -18.68 16.29
CA LYS A 53 -6.97 -19.89 15.50
C LYS A 53 -6.09 -21.08 15.88
N CYS A 54 -5.11 -20.91 16.76
CA CYS A 54 -4.13 -21.96 17.05
C CYS A 54 -4.71 -23.03 17.97
N THR A 55 -4.51 -24.30 17.61
CA THR A 55 -4.94 -25.45 18.42
C THR A 55 -3.81 -26.05 19.27
N SER A 56 -2.64 -25.39 19.32
CA SER A 56 -1.44 -25.86 20.05
C SER A 56 -1.01 -27.29 19.71
N CYS A 57 -1.25 -27.76 18.47
CA CYS A 57 -0.84 -29.11 18.06
C CYS A 57 0.67 -29.23 17.76
N HIS A 58 1.39 -28.10 17.67
CA HIS A 58 2.83 -27.97 17.42
C HIS A 58 3.39 -28.67 16.16
N ARG A 59 2.53 -29.15 15.24
CA ARG A 59 2.96 -29.74 13.95
C ARG A 59 3.84 -28.79 13.13
N CYS A 60 3.54 -27.50 13.20
CA CYS A 60 4.29 -26.44 12.54
C CYS A 60 5.74 -26.30 13.06
N VAL A 61 5.98 -26.59 14.35
CA VAL A 61 7.32 -26.58 14.96
C VAL A 61 8.17 -27.66 14.33
N ALA A 62 7.67 -28.91 14.32
CA ALA A 62 8.37 -30.05 13.72
C ALA A 62 8.60 -29.90 12.20
N ALA A 63 7.70 -29.20 11.51
CA ALA A 63 7.79 -28.97 10.08
C ALA A 63 8.72 -27.79 9.70
N CYS A 64 9.20 -26.98 10.66
CA CYS A 64 10.00 -25.80 10.35
C CYS A 64 11.47 -26.19 10.07
N PRO A 65 11.95 -26.10 8.81
CA PRO A 65 13.33 -26.48 8.50
C PRO A 65 14.37 -25.51 9.07
N ALA A 66 13.96 -24.27 9.35
CA ALA A 66 14.83 -23.23 9.91
C ALA A 66 14.88 -23.25 11.45
N ASN A 67 14.09 -24.10 12.11
CA ASN A 67 13.92 -24.09 13.57
C ASN A 67 13.50 -22.71 14.14
N ALA A 68 12.74 -21.94 13.37
CA ALA A 68 12.29 -20.59 13.74
C ALA A 68 11.02 -20.57 14.61
N LEU A 69 10.38 -21.73 14.85
CA LEU A 69 9.15 -21.83 15.63
C LEU A 69 9.45 -22.55 16.95
N LYS A 70 9.05 -21.95 18.08
CA LYS A 70 9.17 -22.57 19.41
C LYS A 70 7.78 -22.90 19.95
N PRO A 71 7.60 -24.08 20.56
CA PRO A 71 6.34 -24.44 21.20
C PRO A 71 6.16 -23.63 22.49
N GLU A 72 4.94 -23.10 22.69
CA GLU A 72 4.54 -22.41 23.92
C GLU A 72 3.37 -23.15 24.58
N SER A 73 3.10 -22.84 25.86
CA SER A 73 1.95 -23.43 26.58
C SER A 73 0.61 -23.15 25.90
N SER A 74 0.50 -21.99 25.24
CA SER A 74 -0.62 -21.62 24.37
C SER A 74 -0.06 -21.14 23.03
N GLY A 75 -0.03 -22.04 22.05
CA GLY A 75 0.37 -21.74 20.69
C GLY A 75 1.86 -21.88 20.43
N ILE A 76 2.45 -20.88 19.77
CA ILE A 76 3.87 -20.88 19.38
C ILE A 76 4.45 -19.46 19.45
N GLU A 77 5.76 -19.38 19.60
CA GLU A 77 6.56 -18.20 19.31
C GLU A 77 7.20 -18.35 17.92
N VAL A 78 7.22 -17.27 17.12
CA VAL A 78 7.93 -17.23 15.84
C VAL A 78 9.13 -16.31 15.97
N ASP A 79 10.32 -16.89 15.92
CA ASP A 79 11.58 -16.15 15.85
C ASP A 79 11.71 -15.48 14.48
N ARG A 80 11.57 -14.15 14.47
CA ARG A 80 11.51 -13.34 13.24
C ARG A 80 12.87 -13.09 12.61
N ASP A 81 13.96 -13.32 13.35
CA ASP A 81 15.32 -13.16 12.87
C ASP A 81 15.85 -14.45 12.25
N VAL A 82 15.30 -15.60 12.67
CA VAL A 82 15.63 -16.92 12.08
C VAL A 82 14.67 -17.31 10.95
N CYS A 83 13.40 -16.90 11.01
CA CYS A 83 12.40 -17.29 10.00
C CYS A 83 12.74 -16.73 8.61
N ASN A 84 12.91 -17.62 7.64
CA ASN A 84 13.18 -17.27 6.24
C ASN A 84 11.92 -17.20 5.35
N GLY A 85 10.73 -17.33 5.93
CA GLY A 85 9.48 -17.23 5.18
C GLY A 85 9.18 -18.41 4.23
N CYS A 86 9.81 -19.58 4.36
CA CYS A 86 9.62 -20.70 3.42
C CYS A 86 8.19 -21.29 3.38
N GLY A 87 7.39 -21.10 4.44
CA GLY A 87 5.98 -21.53 4.45
C GLY A 87 5.72 -23.01 4.73
N GLU A 88 6.73 -23.85 5.03
CA GLU A 88 6.50 -25.26 5.38
C GLU A 88 5.59 -25.43 6.61
N CYS A 89 5.73 -24.55 7.59
CA CYS A 89 4.86 -24.51 8.77
C CYS A 89 3.39 -24.17 8.43
N VAL A 90 3.15 -23.41 7.36
CA VAL A 90 1.81 -23.03 6.89
C VAL A 90 1.11 -24.24 6.26
N LYS A 91 1.83 -25.02 5.44
CA LYS A 91 1.28 -26.21 4.74
C LYS A 91 0.71 -27.26 5.70
N VAL A 92 1.23 -27.35 6.92
CA VAL A 92 0.78 -28.32 7.94
C VAL A 92 -0.22 -27.74 8.93
N CYS A 93 -0.53 -26.44 8.86
CA CYS A 93 -1.40 -25.74 9.80
C CYS A 93 -2.88 -25.90 9.43
N MET A 94 -3.50 -26.99 9.90
CA MET A 94 -4.89 -27.33 9.59
C MET A 94 -5.94 -26.31 10.08
N SER A 95 -5.60 -25.50 11.08
CA SER A 95 -6.50 -24.46 11.59
C SER A 95 -6.31 -23.10 10.93
N GLU A 96 -5.37 -22.98 9.97
CA GLU A 96 -5.02 -21.73 9.30
C GLU A 96 -4.59 -20.62 10.28
N ALA A 97 -4.05 -21.01 11.44
CA ALA A 97 -3.44 -20.08 12.38
C ALA A 97 -2.15 -19.48 11.81
N LEU A 98 -1.43 -20.22 10.96
CA LEU A 98 -0.28 -19.73 10.22
C LEU A 98 -0.65 -19.52 8.76
N PHE A 99 -0.22 -18.41 8.20
CA PHE A 99 -0.38 -18.08 6.80
C PHE A 99 0.81 -17.25 6.31
N ILE A 100 0.96 -17.09 4.99
CA ILE A 100 2.10 -16.42 4.38
C ILE A 100 1.66 -15.18 3.61
N TYR A 101 2.39 -14.08 3.80
CA TYR A 101 2.32 -12.89 2.97
C TYR A 101 3.50 -12.86 2.01
N GLY A 102 3.22 -12.80 0.72
CA GLY A 102 4.24 -12.85 -0.32
C GLY A 102 4.16 -14.15 -1.10
N GLN A 103 3.54 -14.08 -2.27
CA GLN A 103 3.48 -15.13 -3.26
C GLN A 103 4.14 -14.65 -4.55
N ASP A 104 5.04 -15.47 -5.08
CA ASP A 104 5.64 -15.20 -6.38
C ASP A 104 4.64 -15.53 -7.50
N VAL A 105 4.50 -14.59 -8.43
CA VAL A 105 3.54 -14.62 -9.53
C VAL A 105 4.20 -14.15 -10.81
N GLU A 106 3.73 -14.65 -11.94
CA GLU A 106 4.11 -14.14 -13.27
C GLU A 106 3.08 -13.09 -13.73
N PRO A 107 3.48 -12.11 -14.56
CA PRO A 107 2.56 -11.09 -15.12
C PRO A 107 1.32 -11.69 -15.78
N SER A 108 1.47 -12.78 -16.54
CA SER A 108 0.36 -13.47 -17.19
C SER A 108 -0.62 -14.08 -16.19
N GLY A 109 -0.13 -14.61 -15.06
CA GLY A 109 -0.98 -15.13 -13.99
C GLY A 109 -1.77 -14.02 -13.29
N ILE A 110 -1.19 -12.83 -13.14
CA ILE A 110 -1.94 -11.66 -12.64
C ILE A 110 -3.00 -11.21 -13.65
N LEU A 111 -2.66 -11.17 -14.94
CA LEU A 111 -3.64 -10.87 -15.99
C LEU A 111 -4.83 -11.84 -15.95
N ASP A 112 -4.57 -13.14 -15.77
CA ASP A 112 -5.63 -14.15 -15.63
C ASP A 112 -6.54 -13.91 -14.42
N GLU A 113 -6.00 -13.39 -13.31
CA GLU A 113 -6.80 -12.99 -12.16
C GLU A 113 -7.62 -11.71 -12.43
N ILE A 114 -7.04 -10.72 -13.11
CA ILE A 114 -7.71 -9.46 -13.48
C ILE A 114 -8.88 -9.73 -14.44
N ARG A 115 -8.68 -10.61 -15.44
CA ARG A 115 -9.72 -10.97 -16.43
C ARG A 115 -11.01 -11.50 -15.82
N LYS A 116 -10.93 -12.12 -14.64
CA LYS A 116 -12.11 -12.67 -13.94
C LYS A 116 -13.13 -11.58 -13.59
N ASP A 117 -12.70 -10.34 -13.47
CA ASP A 117 -13.54 -9.20 -13.08
C ASP A 117 -13.88 -8.27 -14.27
N ALA A 118 -13.51 -8.64 -15.50
CA ALA A 118 -13.63 -7.79 -16.69
C ALA A 118 -15.06 -7.27 -16.98
N VAL A 119 -16.10 -8.04 -16.59
CA VAL A 119 -17.50 -7.62 -16.72
C VAL A 119 -17.78 -6.38 -15.86
N PHE A 120 -17.23 -6.32 -14.64
CA PHE A 120 -17.43 -5.18 -13.74
C PHE A 120 -16.76 -3.92 -14.27
N TYR A 121 -15.57 -4.07 -14.87
CA TYR A 121 -14.84 -2.94 -15.46
C TYR A 121 -15.65 -2.28 -16.57
N ARG A 122 -16.20 -3.09 -17.51
CA ARG A 122 -17.02 -2.58 -18.62
C ARG A 122 -18.28 -1.83 -18.15
N ASN A 123 -18.90 -2.27 -17.06
CA ASN A 123 -20.12 -1.66 -16.57
C ASN A 123 -19.89 -0.39 -15.73
N SER A 124 -18.73 -0.28 -15.09
CA SER A 124 -18.42 0.81 -14.16
C SER A 124 -17.40 1.84 -14.67
N GLY A 125 -16.75 1.56 -15.80
CA GLY A 125 -15.57 2.32 -16.24
C GLY A 125 -14.32 2.07 -15.39
N GLY A 126 -14.34 1.03 -14.55
CA GLY A 126 -13.21 0.66 -13.67
C GLY A 126 -12.12 -0.14 -14.37
N GLY A 127 -11.35 -0.91 -13.60
CA GLY A 127 -10.18 -1.62 -14.12
C GLY A 127 -9.30 -2.23 -13.05
N VAL A 128 -7.98 -2.15 -13.21
CA VAL A 128 -7.00 -2.67 -12.25
C VAL A 128 -6.25 -1.54 -11.55
N THR A 129 -5.96 -1.70 -10.26
CA THR A 129 -5.05 -0.82 -9.52
C THR A 129 -3.86 -1.62 -9.00
N PHE A 130 -2.65 -1.15 -9.25
CA PHE A 130 -1.44 -1.70 -8.65
C PHE A 130 -1.07 -0.87 -7.41
N SER A 131 -1.17 -1.47 -6.23
CA SER A 131 -0.92 -0.86 -4.92
C SER A 131 -0.05 -1.82 -4.08
N GLY A 132 -0.15 -1.79 -2.75
CA GLY A 132 0.57 -2.71 -1.86
C GLY A 132 1.51 -2.01 -0.90
N GLY A 133 2.79 -2.30 -1.08
CA GLY A 133 3.89 -1.51 -0.55
C GLY A 133 4.16 -0.36 -1.48
N GLU A 134 5.19 -0.50 -2.32
CA GLU A 134 5.50 0.44 -3.39
C GLU A 134 5.56 -0.34 -4.71
N PRO A 135 4.58 -0.18 -5.63
CA PRO A 135 4.58 -0.90 -6.91
C PRO A 135 5.90 -0.76 -7.69
N TYR A 136 6.53 0.41 -7.65
CA TYR A 136 7.82 0.66 -8.33
C TYR A 136 9.03 0.05 -7.62
N SER A 137 8.83 -0.69 -6.52
CA SER A 137 9.85 -1.59 -5.97
C SER A 137 10.05 -2.83 -6.83
N GLN A 138 9.12 -3.12 -7.75
CA GLN A 138 9.20 -4.22 -8.71
C GLN A 138 8.94 -3.69 -10.14
N PRO A 139 9.78 -2.76 -10.63
CA PRO A 139 9.45 -1.92 -11.78
C PRO A 139 9.28 -2.70 -13.09
N ASP A 140 10.07 -3.75 -13.31
CA ASP A 140 9.97 -4.53 -14.55
C ASP A 140 8.75 -5.44 -14.55
N PHE A 141 8.39 -6.02 -13.40
CA PHE A 141 7.16 -6.79 -13.25
C PHE A 141 5.91 -5.92 -13.43
N LEU A 142 5.90 -4.73 -12.82
CA LEU A 142 4.83 -3.75 -12.98
C LEU A 142 4.70 -3.33 -14.45
N LEU A 143 5.81 -2.96 -15.10
CA LEU A 143 5.83 -2.56 -16.50
C LEU A 143 5.24 -3.63 -17.42
N GLU A 144 5.65 -4.89 -17.25
CA GLU A 144 5.15 -5.99 -18.07
C GLU A 144 3.66 -6.25 -17.85
N THR A 145 3.21 -6.23 -16.59
CA THR A 145 1.79 -6.43 -16.28
C THR A 145 0.92 -5.29 -16.82
N LEU A 146 1.39 -4.05 -16.76
CA LEU A 146 0.71 -2.90 -17.35
C LEU A 146 0.58 -3.03 -18.88
N ARG A 147 1.64 -3.50 -19.57
CA ARG A 147 1.58 -3.75 -21.03
C ARG A 147 0.51 -4.77 -21.38
N LEU A 148 0.48 -5.88 -20.66
CA LEU A 148 -0.53 -6.90 -20.82
C LEU A 148 -1.96 -6.36 -20.60
N CYS A 149 -2.16 -5.51 -19.60
CA CYS A 149 -3.46 -4.87 -19.35
C CYS A 149 -3.86 -3.94 -20.51
N ARG A 150 -2.92 -3.14 -21.03
CA ARG A 150 -3.14 -2.24 -22.17
C ARG A 150 -3.53 -3.02 -23.43
N ASP A 151 -2.87 -4.14 -23.71
CA ASP A 151 -3.15 -4.98 -24.88
C ASP A 151 -4.59 -5.54 -24.85
N GLU A 152 -5.20 -5.65 -23.67
CA GLU A 152 -6.60 -6.03 -23.48
C GLU A 152 -7.57 -4.86 -23.33
N GLY A 153 -7.08 -3.62 -23.43
CA GLY A 153 -7.88 -2.41 -23.22
C GLY A 153 -8.38 -2.23 -21.79
N ILE A 154 -7.69 -2.80 -20.80
CA ILE A 154 -8.05 -2.67 -19.38
C ILE A 154 -7.50 -1.36 -18.84
N ASN A 155 -8.38 -0.56 -18.22
CA ASN A 155 -7.98 0.68 -17.55
C ASN A 155 -7.07 0.39 -16.34
N THR A 156 -5.98 1.12 -16.21
CA THR A 156 -4.95 0.89 -15.19
C THR A 156 -4.79 2.11 -14.28
N ALA A 157 -4.61 1.85 -12.99
CA ALA A 157 -4.17 2.84 -12.02
C ALA A 157 -2.95 2.33 -11.25
N VAL A 158 -2.08 3.24 -10.82
CA VAL A 158 -0.94 2.92 -9.95
C VAL A 158 -1.02 3.79 -8.69
N ASP A 159 -1.05 3.12 -7.55
CA ASP A 159 -1.08 3.69 -6.20
C ASP A 159 0.31 3.61 -5.57
N THR A 160 1.01 4.74 -5.53
CA THR A 160 2.45 4.81 -5.29
C THR A 160 2.80 5.87 -4.25
N SER A 161 3.86 5.60 -3.48
CA SER A 161 4.51 6.60 -2.64
C SER A 161 5.43 7.53 -3.43
N GLY A 162 5.73 7.19 -4.68
CA GLY A 162 6.64 7.96 -5.52
C GLY A 162 8.11 7.86 -5.12
N HIS A 163 8.47 7.08 -4.10
CA HIS A 163 9.84 6.91 -3.65
C HIS A 163 10.60 5.90 -4.53
N THR A 164 10.87 6.30 -5.77
CA THR A 164 11.55 5.49 -6.79
C THR A 164 12.33 6.38 -7.76
N PRO A 165 13.40 5.91 -8.43
CA PRO A 165 14.02 6.68 -9.50
C PRO A 165 13.01 7.05 -10.60
N TRP A 166 13.01 8.32 -11.05
CA TRP A 166 12.09 8.84 -12.08
C TRP A 166 11.93 7.92 -13.30
N LYS A 167 13.02 7.34 -13.80
CA LYS A 167 13.04 6.40 -14.96
C LYS A 167 12.08 5.21 -14.83
N ASN A 168 11.68 4.86 -13.60
CA ASN A 168 10.73 3.78 -13.35
C ASN A 168 9.28 4.23 -13.55
N ILE A 169 8.96 5.49 -13.23
CA ILE A 169 7.66 6.11 -13.51
C ILE A 169 7.58 6.52 -14.98
N GLU A 170 8.66 7.11 -15.52
CA GLU A 170 8.70 7.61 -16.90
C GLU A 170 8.35 6.52 -17.95
N ARG A 171 8.82 5.29 -17.74
CA ARG A 171 8.54 4.15 -18.63
C ARG A 171 7.10 3.64 -18.57
N THR A 172 6.28 4.11 -17.62
CA THR A 172 4.88 3.68 -17.44
C THR A 172 3.86 4.78 -17.77
N LEU A 173 4.28 5.99 -18.17
CA LEU A 173 3.36 7.11 -18.44
C LEU A 173 2.31 6.76 -19.50
N ASP A 174 2.69 6.12 -20.61
CA ASP A 174 1.78 5.70 -21.69
C ASP A 174 0.97 4.42 -21.37
N LEU A 175 1.08 3.93 -20.13
CA LEU A 175 0.54 2.65 -19.67
C LEU A 175 -0.40 2.80 -18.49
N VAL A 176 -0.34 3.93 -17.79
CA VAL A 176 -1.10 4.20 -16.57
C VAL A 176 -2.14 5.27 -16.88
N ASN A 177 -3.41 4.94 -16.70
CA ASN A 177 -4.48 5.91 -16.93
C ASN A 177 -4.65 6.90 -15.77
N LEU A 178 -4.29 6.47 -14.55
CA LEU A 178 -4.43 7.27 -13.33
C LEU A 178 -3.31 6.96 -12.33
N PHE A 179 -2.68 7.99 -11.80
CA PHE A 179 -1.78 7.87 -10.66
C PHE A 179 -2.47 8.31 -9.38
N LEU A 180 -2.52 7.40 -8.43
CA LEU A 180 -2.87 7.67 -7.04
C LEU A 180 -1.54 7.89 -6.30
N TYR A 181 -1.25 9.12 -5.91
CA TYR A 181 0.09 9.51 -5.47
C TYR A 181 0.10 9.97 -4.02
N ASP A 182 0.69 9.17 -3.12
CA ASP A 182 0.73 9.48 -1.70
C ASP A 182 1.68 10.64 -1.37
N LEU A 183 1.13 11.74 -0.85
CA LEU A 183 1.88 12.83 -0.22
C LEU A 183 1.72 12.77 1.30
N LYS A 184 2.70 12.17 1.97
CA LYS A 184 2.58 11.80 3.39
C LYS A 184 2.94 12.92 4.36
N ASP A 185 3.80 13.85 3.96
CA ASP A 185 4.18 15.02 4.76
C ASP A 185 4.74 16.10 3.83
N TYR A 186 4.60 17.37 4.22
CA TYR A 186 5.25 18.49 3.52
C TYR A 186 6.68 18.72 4.00
N ASP A 187 7.01 18.34 5.24
CA ASP A 187 8.32 18.54 5.85
C ASP A 187 9.19 17.28 5.74
N SER A 188 10.39 17.39 5.17
CA SER A 188 11.26 16.23 4.95
C SER A 188 11.80 15.62 6.24
N ALA A 189 12.11 16.44 7.25
CA ALA A 189 12.65 15.94 8.51
C ALA A 189 11.61 15.11 9.27
N ARG A 190 10.36 15.60 9.34
CA ARG A 190 9.22 14.90 9.90
C ARG A 190 8.82 13.69 9.06
N HIS A 191 8.83 13.80 7.73
CA HIS A 191 8.63 12.66 6.84
C HIS A 191 9.64 11.52 7.14
N ARG A 192 10.92 11.86 7.36
CA ARG A 192 11.96 10.89 7.72
C ARG A 192 11.72 10.25 9.07
N LEU A 193 11.31 11.03 10.07
CA LEU A 193 10.95 10.51 11.39
C LEU A 193 9.77 9.52 11.30
N LEU A 194 8.75 9.88 10.52
CA LEU A 194 7.49 9.13 10.45
C LEU A 194 7.51 7.95 9.48
N THR A 195 8.38 7.96 8.47
CA THR A 195 8.40 6.97 7.38
C THR A 195 9.77 6.35 7.12
N GLY A 196 10.82 6.78 7.80
CA GLY A 196 12.19 6.30 7.62
C GLY A 196 12.96 6.91 6.43
N THR A 197 12.33 7.73 5.60
CA THR A 197 12.96 8.36 4.41
C THR A 197 12.56 9.83 4.29
N GLY A 198 13.39 10.67 3.65
CA GLY A 198 12.97 12.04 3.31
C GLY A 198 12.00 12.04 2.12
N ASN A 199 11.29 13.15 1.90
CA ASN A 199 10.32 13.30 0.82
C ASN A 199 10.88 14.00 -0.43
N GLU A 200 12.18 14.33 -0.48
CA GLU A 200 12.74 15.16 -1.57
C GLU A 200 12.57 14.49 -2.94
N LEU A 201 12.89 13.20 -3.04
CA LEU A 201 12.69 12.42 -4.27
C LEU A 201 11.22 12.27 -4.64
N ILE A 202 10.36 12.12 -3.63
CA ILE A 202 8.90 11.98 -3.80
C ILE A 202 8.32 13.29 -4.37
N LEU A 203 8.75 14.44 -3.86
CA LEU A 203 8.30 15.74 -4.35
C LEU A 203 8.85 16.05 -5.75
N ASP A 204 10.11 15.71 -6.03
CA ASP A 204 10.70 15.88 -7.37
C ASP A 204 9.97 15.04 -8.43
N ASN A 205 9.63 13.79 -8.11
CA ASN A 205 8.85 12.94 -8.99
C ASN A 205 7.42 13.45 -9.17
N LEU A 206 6.75 13.89 -8.10
CA LEU A 206 5.38 14.42 -8.18
C LEU A 206 5.32 15.67 -9.07
N ARG A 207 6.28 16.59 -8.90
CA ARG A 207 6.41 17.79 -9.74
C ARG A 207 6.53 17.47 -11.22
N LYS A 208 7.22 16.39 -11.59
CA LYS A 208 7.36 15.94 -12.99
C LYS A 208 6.12 15.23 -13.50
N LEU A 209 5.42 14.51 -12.61
CA LEU A 209 4.28 13.68 -12.96
C LEU A 209 2.99 14.48 -13.18
N LEU A 210 2.71 15.48 -12.34
CA LEU A 210 1.51 16.31 -12.41
C LEU A 210 1.21 16.87 -13.81
N PRO A 211 2.17 17.48 -14.55
CA PRO A 211 1.90 17.97 -15.91
C PRO A 211 1.91 16.86 -16.98
N ALA A 212 2.35 15.64 -16.65
CA ALA A 212 2.58 14.57 -17.62
C ALA A 212 1.48 13.49 -17.64
N SER A 213 0.62 13.43 -16.61
CA SER A 213 -0.36 12.36 -16.44
C SER A 213 -1.54 12.78 -15.58
N ASP A 214 -2.59 11.97 -15.59
CA ASP A 214 -3.72 12.15 -14.69
C ASP A 214 -3.34 11.70 -13.27
N VAL A 215 -3.33 12.63 -12.31
CA VAL A 215 -2.89 12.38 -10.93
C VAL A 215 -3.97 12.79 -9.95
N VAL A 216 -4.13 12.00 -8.89
CA VAL A 216 -4.80 12.41 -7.65
C VAL A 216 -3.79 12.30 -6.52
N VAL A 217 -3.53 13.43 -5.86
CA VAL A 217 -2.63 13.47 -4.71
C VAL A 217 -3.39 12.98 -3.48
N ARG A 218 -2.88 11.94 -2.82
CA ARG A 218 -3.53 11.32 -1.67
C ARG A 218 -2.79 11.71 -0.40
N ILE A 219 -3.48 12.35 0.52
CA ILE A 219 -2.92 12.80 1.79
C ILE A 219 -3.52 11.94 2.90
N PRO A 220 -2.75 10.98 3.47
CA PRO A 220 -3.18 10.32 4.70
C PRO A 220 -3.23 11.36 5.81
N PHE A 221 -4.41 11.62 6.36
CA PHE A 221 -4.59 12.53 7.48
C PHE A 221 -4.39 11.77 8.78
N ILE A 222 -3.20 11.91 9.38
CA ILE A 222 -2.81 11.20 10.59
C ILE A 222 -2.61 12.21 11.73
N PRO A 223 -3.64 12.39 12.59
CA PRO A 223 -3.55 13.28 13.74
C PRO A 223 -2.32 12.98 14.60
N SER A 224 -1.73 13.98 15.25
CA SER A 224 -0.51 13.87 16.07
C SER A 224 0.78 13.45 15.32
N CYS A 225 0.69 13.12 14.02
CA CYS A 225 1.82 12.75 13.17
C CYS A 225 2.12 13.84 12.14
N ASN A 226 1.51 13.77 10.96
CA ASN A 226 1.68 14.80 9.91
C ASN A 226 0.66 15.95 10.05
N PHE A 227 -0.33 15.80 10.94
CA PHE A 227 -1.26 16.86 11.36
C PHE A 227 -1.22 17.01 12.88
N GLN A 228 -0.30 17.83 13.36
CA GLN A 228 -0.04 18.15 14.76
C GLN A 228 -0.71 19.47 15.18
N SER A 229 -0.90 20.41 14.26
CA SER A 229 -1.59 21.68 14.48
C SER A 229 -2.25 22.20 13.19
N HIS A 230 -3.04 23.27 13.29
CA HIS A 230 -3.59 23.98 12.13
C HIS A 230 -2.53 24.64 11.23
N ASP A 231 -1.31 24.84 11.72
CA ASP A 231 -0.22 25.34 10.87
C ASP A 231 0.18 24.30 9.81
N ASP A 232 0.01 23.01 10.10
CA ASP A 232 0.22 21.94 9.12
C ASP A 232 -0.74 22.07 7.93
N PHE A 233 -1.97 22.55 8.16
CA PHE A 233 -2.96 22.70 7.07
C PHE A 233 -2.47 23.73 6.06
N ARG A 234 -1.99 24.88 6.55
CA ARG A 234 -1.44 25.94 5.71
C ARG A 234 -0.20 25.46 4.97
N ALA A 235 0.69 24.74 5.65
CA ALA A 235 1.91 24.24 5.04
C ALA A 235 1.65 23.19 3.94
N PHE A 236 0.67 22.31 4.13
CA PHE A 236 0.21 21.41 3.08
C PHE A 236 -0.44 22.17 1.92
N LEU A 237 -1.33 23.13 2.19
CA LEU A 237 -1.95 23.94 1.14
C LEU A 237 -0.89 24.69 0.32
N ASP A 238 0.06 25.35 0.97
CA ASP A 238 1.17 26.06 0.32
C ASP A 238 2.02 25.13 -0.55
N LEU A 239 2.22 23.88 -0.13
CA LEU A 239 2.90 22.87 -0.95
C LEU A 239 2.06 22.47 -2.17
N LEU A 240 0.77 22.19 -1.98
CA LEU A 240 -0.15 21.78 -3.06
C LEU A 240 -0.27 22.88 -4.13
N LEU A 241 -0.43 24.13 -3.73
CA LEU A 241 -0.49 25.27 -4.65
C LEU A 241 0.82 25.46 -5.41
N ARG A 242 1.99 25.27 -4.76
CA ARG A 242 3.29 25.33 -5.44
C ARG A 242 3.51 24.21 -6.44
N LEU A 243 2.89 23.05 -6.21
CA LEU A 243 2.95 21.90 -7.10
C LEU A 243 1.91 21.96 -8.23
N ASP A 244 0.94 22.86 -8.16
CA ASP A 244 -0.22 22.92 -9.06
C ASP A 244 -1.07 21.63 -9.00
N ALA A 245 -1.28 21.12 -7.78
CA ALA A 245 -2.07 19.91 -7.54
C ALA A 245 -3.58 20.22 -7.55
N GLY A 246 -4.26 19.88 -8.65
CA GLY A 246 -5.68 20.19 -8.84
C GLY A 246 -6.68 19.24 -8.17
N ARG A 247 -6.29 17.99 -7.88
CA ARG A 247 -7.16 16.98 -7.24
C ARG A 247 -6.47 16.32 -6.05
N VAL A 248 -7.17 16.31 -4.91
CA VAL A 248 -6.65 15.79 -3.65
C VAL A 248 -7.65 14.87 -2.97
N ASP A 249 -7.21 13.68 -2.57
CA ASP A 249 -7.95 12.82 -1.65
C ASP A 249 -7.38 12.97 -0.24
N VAL A 250 -8.21 13.40 0.70
CA VAL A 250 -7.89 13.34 2.13
C VAL A 250 -8.31 11.97 2.64
N LEU A 251 -7.38 11.22 3.26
CA LEU A 251 -7.64 9.87 3.78
C LEU A 251 -7.58 9.88 5.31
N PRO A 252 -8.72 10.01 6.01
CA PRO A 252 -8.74 9.98 7.48
C PRO A 252 -8.19 8.68 8.04
N TYR A 253 -7.36 8.79 9.07
CA TYR A 253 -6.81 7.65 9.78
C TYR A 253 -7.87 6.73 10.38
N HIS A 254 -7.61 5.42 10.36
CA HIS A 254 -8.34 4.42 11.14
C HIS A 254 -7.41 3.32 11.65
N SER A 255 -7.75 2.66 12.77
CA SER A 255 -6.89 1.66 13.41
C SER A 255 -7.10 0.20 12.94
N LEU A 256 -7.78 -0.01 11.80
CA LEU A 256 -8.15 -1.34 11.31
C LEU A 256 -6.97 -2.27 10.97
N SER A 257 -5.74 -1.76 10.88
CA SER A 257 -4.55 -2.59 10.61
C SER A 257 -3.93 -3.24 11.85
N ARG A 258 -4.42 -2.93 13.05
CA ARG A 258 -3.89 -3.43 14.34
C ARG A 258 -3.65 -4.94 14.36
N ASP A 259 -4.62 -5.72 13.89
CA ASP A 259 -4.51 -7.18 13.88
C ASP A 259 -3.36 -7.67 12.99
N LYS A 260 -3.07 -6.98 11.88
CA LYS A 260 -1.95 -7.34 11.00
C LYS A 260 -0.60 -7.19 11.69
N TYR A 261 -0.42 -6.11 12.46
CA TYR A 261 0.78 -5.92 13.28
C TYR A 261 0.92 -7.02 14.32
N ARG A 262 -0.16 -7.35 15.03
CA ARG A 262 -0.19 -8.47 15.98
C ARG A 262 0.21 -9.78 15.31
N TRP A 263 -0.36 -10.11 14.15
CA TRP A 263 -0.06 -11.36 13.44
C TRP A 263 1.39 -11.43 12.93
N LEU A 264 2.00 -10.28 12.64
CA LEU A 264 3.40 -10.18 12.25
C LEU A 264 4.35 -10.10 13.45
N GLY A 265 3.84 -10.04 14.69
CA GLY A 265 4.65 -9.86 15.90
C GLY A 265 5.34 -8.50 15.93
N ARG A 266 4.66 -7.44 15.47
CA ARG A 266 5.17 -6.06 15.42
C ARG A 266 4.36 -5.15 16.33
N GLU A 267 5.01 -4.12 16.86
CA GLU A 267 4.35 -3.08 17.64
C GLU A 267 3.46 -2.21 16.75
N PHE A 268 2.25 -1.93 17.23
CA PHE A 268 1.31 -1.04 16.59
C PHE A 268 1.46 0.37 17.19
N PHE A 269 1.58 1.38 16.33
CA PHE A 269 1.68 2.77 16.77
C PHE A 269 0.29 3.35 17.07
N GLU A 270 0.09 3.88 18.29
CA GLU A 270 -1.14 4.55 18.67
C GLU A 270 -1.14 6.02 18.23
N VAL A 271 -1.94 6.30 17.21
CA VAL A 271 -2.23 7.67 16.76
C VAL A 271 -3.08 8.36 17.83
N LYS A 272 -2.63 9.53 18.29
CA LYS A 272 -3.33 10.34 19.30
C LYS A 272 -4.30 11.30 18.64
N GLU A 273 -5.15 11.92 19.44
CA GLU A 273 -6.05 12.99 18.98
C GLU A 273 -5.26 14.17 18.38
N GLY A 274 -5.93 14.92 17.52
CA GLY A 274 -5.39 16.09 16.85
C GLY A 274 -6.50 16.86 16.12
N PRO A 275 -6.14 17.76 15.20
CA PRO A 275 -7.11 18.55 14.44
C PRO A 275 -8.10 17.70 13.64
N ASP A 276 -9.27 18.26 13.34
CA ASP A 276 -10.30 17.60 12.54
C ASP A 276 -9.97 17.72 11.04
N TYR A 277 -9.96 16.60 10.32
CA TYR A 277 -9.68 16.59 8.88
C TYR A 277 -10.70 17.40 8.07
N ARG A 278 -11.92 17.60 8.59
CA ARG A 278 -12.99 18.36 7.92
C ARG A 278 -12.59 19.82 7.71
N GLU A 279 -11.89 20.40 8.67
CA GLU A 279 -11.38 21.77 8.58
C GLU A 279 -10.29 21.90 7.50
N PHE A 280 -9.46 20.86 7.34
CA PHE A 280 -8.47 20.80 6.27
C PHE A 280 -9.16 20.65 4.89
N VAL A 281 -10.16 19.80 4.78
CA VAL A 281 -10.95 19.61 3.54
C VAL A 281 -11.63 20.91 3.11
N GLU A 282 -12.25 21.64 4.06
CA GLU A 282 -12.87 22.94 3.80
C GLU A 282 -11.85 23.96 3.29
N MET A 283 -10.70 24.06 3.96
CA MET A 283 -9.60 24.95 3.55
C MET A 283 -9.09 24.66 2.13
N LEU A 284 -8.94 23.37 1.76
CA LEU A 284 -8.52 23.00 0.41
C LEU A 284 -9.59 23.39 -0.64
N GLY A 285 -10.88 23.18 -0.33
CA GLY A 285 -11.98 23.54 -1.21
C GLY A 285 -12.10 25.06 -1.43
N GLU A 286 -11.92 25.87 -0.38
CA GLU A 286 -11.89 27.34 -0.47
C GLU A 286 -10.74 27.85 -1.35
N ALA A 287 -9.62 27.11 -1.40
CA ALA A 287 -8.50 27.39 -2.27
C ALA A 287 -8.70 26.94 -3.74
N GLY A 288 -9.84 26.33 -4.06
CA GLY A 288 -10.19 25.88 -5.41
C GLY A 288 -9.62 24.52 -5.80
N ILE A 289 -9.14 23.72 -4.85
CA ILE A 289 -8.71 22.34 -5.09
C ILE A 289 -9.95 21.43 -5.12
N ASP A 290 -10.01 20.50 -6.06
CA ASP A 290 -11.04 19.45 -6.09
C ASP A 290 -10.69 18.37 -5.06
N VAL A 291 -11.51 18.26 -4.00
CA VAL A 291 -11.19 17.47 -2.81
C VAL A 291 -12.22 16.37 -2.60
N SER A 292 -11.73 15.15 -2.35
CA SER A 292 -12.54 14.02 -1.88
C SER A 292 -12.08 13.55 -0.49
N VAL A 293 -12.94 12.82 0.22
CA VAL A 293 -12.62 12.19 1.51
C VAL A 293 -12.77 10.68 1.40
N GLY A 294 -11.70 9.95 1.68
CA GLY A 294 -11.67 8.48 1.60
C GLY A 294 -11.42 7.91 0.20
N GLY A 295 -11.21 8.78 -0.80
CA GLY A 295 -10.95 8.40 -2.19
C GLY A 295 -12.22 8.35 -3.03
N TYR A 296 -12.25 7.42 -3.98
CA TYR A 296 -13.33 7.29 -4.96
C TYR A 296 -14.59 6.64 -4.37
N PHE A 297 -15.75 7.00 -4.93
CA PHE A 297 -17.07 6.41 -4.71
C PHE A 297 -17.79 6.19 -6.04
#